data_AF-A0A672K428-F1
#
_entry.id   AF-A0A672K428-F1
#
_cell.length_a   1.000
_cell.length_b   1.000
_cell.length_c   1.000
_cell.angle_alpha   90.00
_cell.angle_beta   90.00
_cell.angle_gamma   90.00
#
_symmetry.space_group_name_H-M   'P 1'
#
loop_
_entity.id
_entity.type
_entity.pdbx_description
1 polymer ?
#
loop_
_entity_poly.entity_id
_entity_poly.type
_entity_poly.pdbx_seq_one_letter_code
_entity_poly.pdbx_strand_id
1 'polypeptide(L)'
;KMTALSLLVMAVSIALITAESSVYFREQFEDGDTWRSRWVESKHKSDYGKFVLSAGKFYGDAKKDKGLQTSQDAHFYALSSRFADFSNKDQPLVGGGGGL
;
A
#
# COMPACT_ATOMS: atom_id res chain seq x y z
N LYS A 1 -24.43 -41.91 8.25
CA LYS A 1 -24.72 -40.88 7.22
C LYS A 1 -24.67 -39.45 7.82
N MET A 2 -25.38 -39.15 8.92
CA MET A 2 -25.33 -37.82 9.57
C MET A 2 -23.95 -37.44 10.16
N THR A 3 -23.22 -38.40 10.72
CA THR A 3 -21.87 -38.19 11.27
C THR A 3 -20.84 -37.80 10.20
N ALA A 4 -20.88 -38.47 9.04
CA ALA A 4 -20.01 -38.14 7.90
C ALA A 4 -20.32 -36.75 7.32
N LEU A 5 -21.60 -36.37 7.25
CA LEU A 5 -22.00 -35.03 6.81
C LEU A 5 -21.56 -33.94 7.81
N SER A 6 -21.68 -34.21 9.11
CA SER A 6 -21.23 -33.29 10.16
C SER A 6 -19.70 -33.12 10.17
N LEU A 7 -18.93 -34.19 9.95
CA LEU A 7 -17.47 -34.13 9.79
C LEU A 7 -17.06 -33.34 8.54
N LEU A 8 -17.78 -33.52 7.42
CA LEU A 8 -17.53 -32.77 6.19
C LEU A 8 -17.79 -31.27 6.37
N VAL A 9 -18.91 -30.92 7.02
CA VAL A 9 -19.23 -29.51 7.34
C VAL A 9 -18.15 -28.89 8.23
N MET A 10 -17.70 -29.61 9.27
CA MET A 10 -16.67 -29.12 10.18
C MET A 10 -15.31 -28.94 9.46
N ALA A 11 -14.93 -29.86 8.58
CA ALA A 11 -13.70 -29.76 7.78
C ALA A 11 -13.73 -28.55 6.82
N VAL A 12 -14.88 -28.30 6.18
CA VAL A 12 -15.07 -27.11 5.31
C VAL A 12 -15.02 -25.82 6.12
N SER A 13 -15.62 -25.78 7.31
CA SER A 13 -15.55 -24.62 8.20
C SER A 13 -14.12 -24.29 8.62
N ILE A 14 -13.28 -25.31 8.89
CA ILE A 14 -11.86 -25.12 9.25
C ILE A 14 -11.06 -24.59 8.06
N ALA A 15 -11.30 -25.11 6.85
CA ALA A 15 -10.60 -24.67 5.65
C ALA A 15 -10.92 -23.21 5.24
N LEU A 16 -12.11 -22.71 5.60
CA LEU A 16 -12.51 -21.31 5.32
C LEU A 16 -11.78 -20.29 6.22
N ILE A 17 -11.29 -20.71 7.39
CA ILE A 17 -10.59 -19.82 8.34
C ILE A 17 -9.14 -19.56 7.90
N THR A 18 -8.55 -20.43 7.07
CA THR A 18 -7.13 -20.34 6.70
C THR A 18 -6.82 -19.37 5.55
N ALA A 19 -7.82 -18.68 5.00
CA ALA A 19 -7.66 -17.74 3.90
C ALA A 19 -7.57 -16.28 4.41
N GLU A 20 -6.54 -15.97 5.19
CA GLU A 20 -6.27 -14.59 5.63
C GLU A 20 -5.27 -13.90 4.68
N SER A 21 -5.62 -12.71 4.19
CA SER A 21 -4.70 -11.86 3.42
C SER A 21 -3.92 -10.94 4.36
N SER A 22 -2.60 -10.97 4.25
CA SER A 22 -1.72 -10.04 4.99
C SER A 22 -1.47 -8.78 4.19
N VAL A 23 -1.74 -7.61 4.79
CA VAL A 23 -1.40 -6.30 4.21
C VAL A 23 -0.11 -5.80 4.83
N TYR A 24 1.00 -5.93 4.10
CA TYR A 24 2.33 -5.53 4.60
C TYR A 24 2.60 -4.03 4.47
N PHE A 25 2.03 -3.38 3.46
CA PHE A 25 2.15 -1.94 3.25
C PHE A 25 0.89 -1.41 2.54
N ARG A 26 0.38 -0.28 3.02
CA ARG A 26 -0.74 0.44 2.39
C ARG A 26 -0.57 1.93 2.65
N GLU A 27 -0.63 2.71 1.59
CA GLU A 27 -0.61 4.18 1.65
C GLU A 27 -1.69 4.70 0.71
N GLN A 28 -2.50 5.63 1.20
CA GLN A 28 -3.60 6.26 0.44
C GLN A 28 -3.59 7.79 0.55
N PHE A 29 -2.72 8.36 1.40
CA PHE A 29 -2.58 9.81 1.56
C PHE A 29 -3.87 10.57 1.94
N GLU A 30 -4.85 9.88 2.53
CA GLU A 30 -6.15 10.46 2.93
C GLU A 30 -6.04 11.29 4.23
N ASP A 31 -4.92 11.20 4.94
CA ASP A 31 -4.68 11.78 6.27
C ASP A 31 -3.90 13.10 6.25
N GLY A 32 -4.06 13.87 5.17
CA GLY A 32 -3.50 15.22 5.03
C GLY A 32 -1.98 15.20 5.03
N ASP A 33 -1.34 16.04 5.83
CA ASP A 33 0.12 16.20 5.85
C ASP A 33 0.88 15.10 6.60
N THR A 34 0.15 14.18 7.25
CA THR A 34 0.70 13.13 8.11
C THR A 34 1.62 12.16 7.36
N TRP A 35 1.47 12.02 6.04
CA TRP A 35 2.37 11.22 5.19
C TRP A 35 3.84 11.62 5.35
N ARG A 36 4.14 12.89 5.65
CA ARG A 36 5.53 13.35 5.89
C ARG A 36 6.21 12.69 7.09
N SER A 37 5.45 12.10 8.00
CA SER A 37 6.00 11.31 9.11
C SER A 37 6.36 9.89 8.72
N ARG A 38 5.75 9.34 7.66
CA ARG A 38 5.96 7.97 7.17
C ARG A 38 6.98 7.90 6.05
N TRP A 39 7.08 8.97 5.26
CA TRP A 39 7.97 9.05 4.10
C TRP A 39 9.19 9.92 4.39
N VAL A 40 10.36 9.44 3.99
CA VAL A 40 11.66 10.06 4.23
C VAL A 40 12.35 10.37 2.90
N GLU A 41 12.78 11.61 2.73
CA GLU A 41 13.59 12.06 1.59
C GLU A 41 15.04 11.56 1.75
N SER A 42 15.63 11.07 0.65
CA SER A 42 17.04 10.69 0.63
C SER A 42 17.93 11.91 0.83
N LYS A 43 19.00 11.72 1.60
CA LYS A 43 20.07 12.72 1.81
C LYS A 43 21.32 12.46 0.97
N HIS A 44 21.25 11.52 0.03
CA HIS A 44 22.40 11.15 -0.81
C HIS A 44 22.86 12.31 -1.72
N LYS A 45 21.93 13.17 -2.14
CA LYS A 45 22.18 14.43 -2.85
C LYS A 45 21.37 15.55 -2.21
N SER A 46 21.85 16.78 -2.33
CA SER A 46 21.17 17.97 -1.78
C SER A 46 20.14 18.58 -2.73
N ASP A 47 20.18 18.21 -4.01
CA ASP A 47 19.39 18.80 -5.10
C ASP A 47 18.24 17.91 -5.58
N TYR A 48 17.77 16.98 -4.75
CA TYR A 48 16.57 16.21 -5.08
C TYR A 48 15.33 17.11 -5.15
N GLY A 49 14.48 16.85 -6.13
CA GLY A 49 13.19 17.52 -6.30
C GLY A 49 12.21 17.17 -5.17
N LYS A 50 11.20 18.04 -4.99
CA LYS A 50 10.21 17.92 -3.91
C LYS A 50 8.92 17.25 -4.36
N PHE A 51 8.42 16.36 -3.51
CA PHE A 51 7.07 15.82 -3.64
C PHE A 51 6.05 16.73 -2.96
N VAL A 52 4.90 16.92 -3.61
CA VAL A 52 3.75 17.60 -3.03
C VAL A 52 2.55 16.66 -3.01
N LEU A 53 1.68 16.83 -2.03
CA LEU A 53 0.42 16.09 -1.98
C LEU A 53 -0.62 16.80 -2.84
N SER A 54 -1.11 16.14 -3.88
CA SER A 54 -1.98 16.75 -4.88
C SER A 54 -2.90 15.71 -5.51
N ALA A 55 -4.12 16.11 -5.86
CA ALA A 55 -5.02 15.33 -6.69
C ALA A 55 -4.89 15.67 -8.19
N GLY A 56 -3.91 16.52 -8.56
CA GLY A 56 -3.72 16.97 -9.93
C GLY A 56 -4.80 17.95 -10.41
N LYS A 57 -4.83 18.18 -11.72
CA LYS A 57 -5.79 19.10 -12.37
C LYS A 57 -7.16 18.48 -12.60
N PHE A 58 -7.20 17.16 -12.78
CA PHE A 58 -8.42 16.39 -13.02
C PHE A 58 -8.42 15.22 -12.06
N TYR A 59 -9.54 15.02 -11.37
CA TYR A 59 -9.72 14.01 -10.34
C TYR A 59 -11.19 13.58 -10.30
N GLY A 60 -11.46 12.36 -9.83
CA GLY A 60 -12.81 11.91 -9.53
C GLY A 60 -13.27 12.40 -8.15
N ASP A 61 -12.42 12.22 -7.14
CA ASP A 61 -12.59 12.67 -5.76
C ASP A 61 -11.32 13.38 -5.28
N ALA A 62 -11.39 14.70 -5.09
CA ALA A 62 -10.26 15.54 -4.70
C ALA A 62 -9.60 15.16 -3.36
N LYS A 63 -10.29 14.39 -2.50
CA LYS A 63 -9.76 13.94 -1.22
C LYS A 63 -9.10 12.56 -1.33
N LYS A 64 -9.73 11.63 -2.06
CA LYS A 64 -9.25 10.25 -2.19
C LYS A 64 -8.17 10.10 -3.26
N ASP A 65 -8.20 10.93 -4.29
CA ASP A 65 -7.29 10.83 -5.43
C ASP A 65 -5.99 11.62 -5.20
N LYS A 66 -5.74 12.04 -3.95
CA LYS A 66 -4.47 12.67 -3.60
C LYS A 66 -3.35 11.64 -3.62
N GLY A 67 -2.24 12.02 -4.22
CA GLY A 67 -1.01 11.25 -4.21
C GLY A 67 0.22 12.13 -4.20
N LEU A 68 1.38 11.49 -4.21
CA LEU A 68 2.66 12.19 -4.33
C LEU A 68 2.88 12.62 -5.78
N GLN A 69 2.90 13.93 -6.00
CA GLN A 69 3.18 14.54 -7.29
C GLN A 69 4.59 15.16 -7.27
N THR A 70 5.37 14.96 -8.33
CA THR A 70 6.61 15.69 -8.56
C THR A 70 6.32 17.16 -8.88
N SER A 71 7.08 18.09 -8.31
CA SER A 71 6.76 19.54 -8.39
C SER A 71 7.76 20.38 -9.19
N GLN A 72 8.88 19.80 -9.60
CA GLN A 72 9.99 20.49 -10.25
C GLN A 72 10.48 19.73 -11.48
N ASP A 73 10.59 20.43 -12.60
CA ASP A 73 11.09 19.87 -13.86
C ASP A 73 12.59 19.59 -13.77
N ALA A 74 13.05 18.57 -14.50
CA ALA A 74 14.48 18.22 -14.64
C ALA A 74 15.22 17.96 -13.31
N HIS A 75 14.53 17.44 -12.29
CA HIS A 75 15.13 17.00 -11.03
C HIS A 75 15.06 15.47 -10.89
N PHE A 76 16.05 14.89 -10.22
CA PHE A 76 15.91 13.53 -9.68
C PHE A 76 15.07 13.56 -8.40
N TYR A 77 14.40 12.46 -8.10
CA TYR A 77 13.55 12.31 -6.92
C TYR A 77 13.93 11.05 -6.16
N ALA A 78 13.94 11.14 -4.83
CA ALA A 78 14.26 10.02 -3.96
C ALA A 78 13.51 10.14 -2.63
N LEU A 79 12.42 9.39 -2.51
CA LEU A 79 11.56 9.32 -1.32
C LEU A 79 11.26 7.85 -1.03
N SER A 80 11.26 7.47 0.24
CA SER A 80 11.02 6.09 0.67
C SER A 80 10.16 6.04 1.91
N SER A 81 9.39 4.97 2.08
CA SER A 81 8.63 4.69 3.30
C SER A 81 9.02 3.30 3.80
N ARG A 82 9.26 3.18 5.11
CA ARG A 82 9.59 1.91 5.74
C ARG A 82 8.32 1.26 6.29
N PHE A 83 8.24 -0.04 6.17
CA PHE A 83 7.21 -0.88 6.78
C PHE A 83 7.86 -2.10 7.45
N ALA A 84 7.05 -2.93 8.11
CA ALA A 84 7.56 -4.08 8.84
C ALA A 84 8.30 -5.05 7.90
N ASP A 85 9.45 -5.54 8.36
CA ASP A 85 10.22 -6.52 7.61
C ASP A 85 9.39 -7.81 7.47
N PHE A 86 9.33 -8.38 6.27
CA PHE A 86 8.61 -9.61 5.98
C PHE A 86 9.34 -10.42 4.90
N SER A 87 8.97 -11.69 4.75
CA SER A 87 9.45 -12.56 3.68
C SER A 87 8.27 -13.11 2.91
N ASN A 88 8.36 -13.12 1.58
CA ASN A 88 7.39 -13.75 0.70
C ASN A 88 7.83 -15.16 0.28
N LYS A 89 8.79 -15.78 0.97
CA LYS A 89 9.19 -17.17 0.67
C LYS A 89 7.95 -18.07 0.74
N ASP A 90 7.72 -18.83 -0.33
CA ASP A 90 6.60 -19.77 -0.47
C ASP A 90 5.21 -19.11 -0.46
N GLN A 91 5.13 -17.78 -0.64
CA GLN A 91 3.89 -17.00 -0.70
C GLN A 91 3.91 -16.02 -1.90
N PRO A 92 2.78 -15.83 -2.60
CA PRO A 92 2.68 -14.79 -3.62
C PRO A 92 2.88 -13.39 -3.03
N LEU A 93 3.70 -12.56 -3.70
CA LEU A 93 3.81 -11.13 -3.41
C LEU A 93 3.01 -10.35 -4.44
N VAL A 94 2.09 -9.50 -3.97
CA VAL A 94 1.29 -8.64 -4.84
C VAL A 94 1.62 -7.18 -4.55
N GLY A 95 2.08 -6.47 -5.58
CA GLY A 95 2.12 -5.00 -5.57
C GLY A 95 0.79 -4.46 -6.08
N GLY A 96 0.04 -3.75 -5.23
CA GLY A 96 -1.19 -3.08 -5.65
C GLY A 96 -0.87 -1.82 -6.45
N GLY A 97 -1.31 -1.75 -7.71
CA GLY A 97 -1.34 -0.50 -8.47
C GLY A 97 -2.62 0.25 -8.15
N GLY A 98 -2.51 1.43 -7.53
CA GLY A 98 -3.64 2.35 -7.42
C GLY A 98 -4.08 2.74 -8.82
N GLY A 99 -5.33 2.42 -9.19
CA GLY A 99 -5.92 2.91 -10.43
C GLY A 99 -5.91 4.43 -10.40
N LEU A 100 -5.31 5.02 -11.43
CA LEU A 100 -5.40 6.45 -11.73
C LEU A 100 -6.83 6.82 -12.15
#